data_AF-A0A7S4LQ80-F1
#
_entry.id   AF-A0A7S4LQ80-F1
#
_cell.length_a   1.000
_cell.length_b   1.000
_cell.length_c   1.000
_cell.angle_alpha   90.00
_cell.angle_beta   90.00
_cell.angle_gamma   90.00
#
_symmetry.space_group_name_H-M   'P 1'
#
loop_
_entity.id
_entity.type
_entity.pdbx_description
1 polymer ?
#
loop_
_entity_poly.entity_id
_entity_poly.type
_entity_poly.pdbx_seq_one_letter_code
_entity_poly.pdbx_strand_id
1 'polypeptide(L)'
;FFFVHAMPEANRKDASATAWASPNEHLMFNEYTSWTVLNVQKRWMSWVATKKSFLNATSSPWWSPQFFLLTFFQLRNSSNKLSENYTWAPKGDDFNVMLPSPPEPFGRDLKIHQESTH
;
A
#
# COMPACT_ATOMS: atom_id res chain seq x y z
N PHE A 1 0.69 3.30 -4.77
CA PHE A 1 1.33 4.26 -5.69
C PHE A 1 0.31 5.34 -6.04
N PHE A 2 0.61 6.60 -5.73
CA PHE A 2 -0.27 7.74 -6.01
C PHE A 2 0.33 8.56 -7.15
N PHE A 3 -0.47 8.88 -8.16
CA PHE A 3 -0.10 9.81 -9.23
C PHE A 3 -1.05 11.02 -9.17
N VAL A 4 -0.49 12.22 -9.16
CA VAL A 4 -1.21 13.50 -9.19
C VAL A 4 -1.19 14.01 -10.62
N HIS A 5 -2.35 14.21 -11.23
CA HIS A 5 -2.50 14.91 -12.51
C HIS A 5 -2.98 16.34 -12.22
N ALA A 6 -2.30 17.33 -12.80
CA ALA A 6 -2.69 18.75 -12.74
C ALA A 6 -2.99 19.27 -14.15
N MET A 7 -4.05 20.07 -14.31
CA MET A 7 -4.39 20.98 -15.44
C MET A 7 -5.78 21.63 -15.20
N PRO A 8 -6.14 22.72 -15.90
CA PRO A 8 -5.75 24.12 -15.67
C PRO A 8 -6.89 24.99 -15.13
N GLU A 9 -6.52 26.14 -14.57
CA GLU A 9 -7.38 27.14 -13.92
C GLU A 9 -8.53 27.66 -14.80
N ALA A 10 -9.77 27.47 -14.35
CA ALA A 10 -10.89 28.31 -14.73
C ALA A 10 -12.00 28.24 -13.66
N ASN A 11 -11.91 29.10 -12.64
CA ASN A 11 -13.04 29.74 -11.93
C ASN A 11 -12.57 30.33 -10.58
N ARG A 12 -12.00 31.53 -10.60
CA ARG A 12 -11.98 32.41 -9.42
C ARG A 12 -13.11 33.44 -9.59
N LYS A 13 -14.27 33.16 -9.00
CA LYS A 13 -15.23 34.20 -8.59
C LYS A 13 -15.18 34.28 -7.06
N ASP A 14 -15.31 35.51 -6.58
CA ASP A 14 -15.46 35.91 -5.17
C ASP A 14 -14.17 36.15 -4.38
N ALA A 15 -13.33 37.05 -4.93
CA ALA A 15 -12.30 37.75 -4.16
C ALA A 15 -12.92 38.95 -3.43
N SER A 16 -13.70 38.71 -2.36
CA SER A 16 -14.14 39.78 -1.45
C SER A 16 -14.12 39.33 0.02
N ALA A 17 -12.92 39.07 0.53
CA ALA A 17 -12.56 39.18 1.95
C ALA A 17 -11.04 39.03 2.06
N THR A 18 -10.29 40.13 1.97
CA THR A 18 -8.84 40.18 2.24
C THR A 18 -8.57 40.02 3.74
N ALA A 19 -8.75 38.81 4.24
CA ALA A 19 -7.92 38.31 5.32
C ALA A 19 -6.64 37.78 4.64
N TRP A 20 -5.49 38.35 4.96
CA TRP A 20 -4.22 37.76 4.56
C TRP A 20 -4.18 36.37 5.17
N ALA A 21 -4.11 35.34 4.34
CA ALA A 21 -4.00 33.97 4.83
C ALA A 21 -2.77 33.89 5.74
N SER A 22 -2.85 33.09 6.81
CA SER A 22 -1.72 32.89 7.72
C SER A 22 -0.49 32.46 6.91
N PRO A 23 0.75 32.83 7.31
CA PRO A 23 1.96 32.35 6.62
C PRO A 23 1.97 30.84 6.42
N ASN A 24 1.37 30.08 7.33
CA ASN A 24 1.22 28.63 7.18
C ASN A 24 0.19 28.23 6.11
N GLU A 25 -0.92 28.95 5.97
CA GLU A 25 -1.95 28.69 4.95
C GLU A 25 -1.43 28.96 3.53
N HIS A 26 -0.53 29.93 3.36
CA HIS A 26 0.19 30.16 2.10
C HIS A 26 1.15 29.02 1.71
N LEU A 27 1.59 28.21 2.68
CA LEU A 27 2.44 27.05 2.47
C LEU A 27 1.65 25.74 2.33
N MET A 28 0.33 25.77 2.56
CA MET A 28 -0.53 24.61 2.43
C MET A 28 -1.05 24.47 1.01
N PHE A 29 -0.85 23.29 0.42
CA PHE A 29 -1.51 22.91 -0.82
C PHE A 29 -2.88 22.30 -0.50
N ASN A 30 -3.94 23.09 -0.63
CA ASN A 30 -5.32 22.68 -0.35
C ASN A 30 -6.19 22.56 -1.61
N GLU A 31 -5.58 22.53 -2.80
CA GLU A 31 -6.30 22.47 -4.09
C GLU A 31 -6.66 21.03 -4.51
N TYR A 32 -6.71 20.08 -3.58
CA TYR A 32 -7.08 18.71 -3.89
C TYR A 32 -8.55 18.60 -4.32
N THR A 33 -8.80 17.92 -5.44
CA THR A 33 -10.16 17.78 -5.98
C THR A 33 -10.92 16.60 -5.37
N SER A 34 -10.27 15.44 -5.22
CA SER A 34 -10.90 14.23 -4.70
C SER A 34 -9.87 13.16 -4.36
N TRP A 35 -10.32 12.13 -3.64
CA TRP A 35 -9.55 10.92 -3.38
C TRP A 35 -9.93 9.84 -4.41
N THR A 36 -9.00 9.49 -5.30
CA THR A 36 -9.24 8.39 -6.25
C THR A 36 -8.97 7.04 -5.58
N VAL A 37 -10.04 6.27 -5.33
CA VAL A 37 -9.94 4.94 -4.75
C VAL A 37 -9.78 3.89 -5.86
N LEU A 38 -8.62 3.23 -5.91
CA LEU A 38 -8.32 2.19 -6.88
C LEU A 38 -8.19 0.83 -6.21
N ASN A 39 -9.08 -0.10 -6.59
CA ASN A 39 -8.91 -1.50 -6.24
C ASN A 39 -7.86 -2.14 -7.16
N VAL A 40 -6.59 -2.07 -6.74
CA VAL A 40 -5.44 -2.59 -7.50
C VAL A 40 -5.55 -4.10 -7.75
N GLN A 41 -6.07 -4.87 -6.78
CA GLN A 41 -6.27 -6.31 -6.94
C GLN A 41 -7.27 -6.61 -8.05
N LYS A 42 -8.43 -5.94 -8.07
CA LYS A 42 -9.44 -6.10 -9.13
C LYS A 42 -8.86 -5.73 -10.48
N ARG A 43 -8.12 -4.62 -10.56
CA ARG A 43 -7.46 -4.18 -11.81
C ARG A 43 -6.41 -5.18 -12.30
N TRP A 44 -5.63 -5.75 -11.38
CA TRP A 44 -4.65 -6.79 -11.72
C TRP A 44 -5.32 -8.06 -12.25
N MET A 45 -6.39 -8.54 -11.60
CA MET A 45 -7.14 -9.71 -12.08
C MET A 45 -7.73 -9.47 -13.48
N SER A 46 -8.33 -8.30 -13.71
CA SER A 46 -8.81 -7.92 -15.04
C SER A 46 -7.68 -7.89 -16.07
N TRP A 47 -6.52 -7.33 -15.72
CA TRP A 47 -5.35 -7.31 -16.60
C TRP A 47 -4.87 -8.71 -16.97
N VAL A 48 -4.79 -9.64 -16.01
CA VAL A 48 -4.44 -11.04 -16.28
C VAL A 48 -5.46 -11.69 -17.23
N ALA A 49 -6.76 -11.43 -17.06
CA ALA A 49 -7.79 -11.91 -17.97
C ALA A 49 -7.62 -11.35 -19.39
N THR A 50 -7.31 -10.06 -19.52
CA THR A 50 -7.01 -9.42 -20.82
C THR A 50 -5.82 -10.07 -21.50
N LYS A 51 -4.71 -10.30 -20.79
CA LYS A 51 -3.53 -10.98 -21.34
C LYS A 51 -3.86 -12.39 -21.83
N LYS A 52 -4.64 -13.16 -21.07
CA LYS A 52 -5.09 -14.50 -21.49
C LYS A 52 -5.95 -14.44 -22.75
N SER A 53 -6.91 -13.53 -22.79
CA SER A 53 -7.78 -13.34 -23.96
C SER A 53 -6.95 -12.96 -25.20
N PHE A 54 -5.98 -12.06 -25.05
CA PHE A 54 -5.08 -11.65 -26.13
C PHE A 54 -4.25 -12.83 -26.68
N LEU A 55 -3.62 -13.61 -25.79
CA LEU A 55 -2.82 -14.77 -26.20
C LEU A 55 -3.66 -15.85 -26.89
N ASN A 56 -4.89 -16.06 -26.42
CA ASN A 56 -5.83 -16.99 -27.04
C ASN A 56 -6.30 -16.49 -28.42
N ALA A 57 -6.69 -15.21 -28.52
CA ALA A 57 -7.17 -14.63 -29.76
C ALA A 57 -6.10 -14.64 -30.86
N THR A 58 -4.83 -14.44 -30.48
CA THR A 58 -3.69 -14.45 -31.41
C THR A 58 -3.13 -15.85 -31.67
N SER A 59 -3.63 -16.88 -30.98
CA SER A 59 -3.05 -18.24 -31.02
C SER A 59 -1.54 -18.25 -30.81
N SER A 60 -1.06 -17.37 -29.92
CA SER A 60 0.38 -17.13 -29.71
C SER A 60 1.05 -18.39 -29.15
N PRO A 61 2.06 -18.96 -29.84
CA PRO A 61 2.78 -20.11 -29.32
C PRO A 61 3.66 -19.71 -28.14
N TRP A 62 4.01 -20.70 -27.30
CA TRP A 62 4.75 -20.50 -26.06
C TRP A 62 6.16 -19.89 -26.26
N TRP A 63 6.77 -20.09 -27.44
CA TRP A 63 8.07 -19.53 -27.80
C TRP A 63 8.00 -18.11 -28.37
N SER A 64 6.79 -17.56 -28.59
CA SER A 64 6.62 -16.22 -29.15
C SER A 64 7.05 -15.13 -28.15
N PRO A 65 7.58 -13.98 -28.64
CA PRO A 65 7.91 -12.85 -27.77
C PRO A 65 6.68 -12.30 -27.03
N GLN A 66 5.50 -12.39 -27.64
CA GLN A 66 4.23 -11.98 -27.03
C GLN A 66 3.89 -12.84 -25.82
N PHE A 67 3.96 -14.17 -25.97
CA PHE A 67 3.72 -15.10 -24.88
C PHE A 67 4.74 -14.92 -23.75
N PHE A 68 6.03 -14.79 -24.10
CA PHE A 68 7.09 -14.59 -23.13
C PHE A 68 6.86 -13.34 -22.28
N LEU A 69 6.69 -12.17 -22.90
CA LEU A 69 6.54 -10.91 -22.17
C LEU A 69 5.31 -10.89 -21.26
N LEU A 70 4.21 -11.51 -21.70
CA LEU A 70 2.94 -11.49 -20.96
C LEU A 70 2.87 -12.52 -19.83
N THR A 71 3.67 -13.58 -19.86
CA THR A 71 3.61 -14.69 -18.88
C THR A 71 4.86 -14.81 -18.01
N PHE A 72 6.07 -14.63 -18.56
CA PHE A 72 7.32 -15.01 -17.89
C PHE A 72 7.54 -14.25 -16.58
N PHE A 73 7.48 -12.91 -16.60
CA PHE A 73 7.73 -12.12 -15.39
C PHE A 73 6.68 -12.37 -14.30
N GLN A 74 5.43 -12.60 -14.68
CA GLN A 74 4.37 -12.92 -13.74
C GLN A 74 4.62 -14.27 -13.07
N LEU A 75 4.95 -15.30 -13.85
CA LEU A 75 5.22 -16.65 -13.34
C LEU A 75 6.49 -16.68 -12.50
N ARG A 76 7.57 -16.01 -12.94
CA ARG A 76 8.81 -15.89 -12.19
C ARG A 76 8.59 -15.22 -10.84
N ASN A 77 7.88 -14.09 -10.80
CA ASN A 77 7.62 -13.40 -9.54
C ASN A 77 6.74 -14.23 -8.60
N SER A 78 5.72 -14.91 -9.13
CA SER A 78 4.88 -15.81 -8.33
C SER A 78 5.68 -16.98 -7.79
N SER A 79 6.54 -17.60 -8.61
CA SER A 79 7.39 -18.71 -8.18
C SER A 79 8.33 -18.28 -7.07
N ASN A 80 9.01 -17.15 -7.24
CA ASN A 80 9.90 -16.60 -6.21
C ASN A 80 9.15 -16.38 -4.90
N LYS A 81 7.99 -15.73 -4.94
CA LYS A 81 7.19 -15.42 -3.75
C LYS A 81 6.65 -16.67 -3.05
N LEU A 82 6.31 -17.71 -3.81
CA LEU A 82 5.84 -18.99 -3.26
C LEU A 82 6.97 -19.85 -2.70
N SER A 83 8.18 -19.69 -3.23
CA SER A 83 9.38 -20.41 -2.78
C SER A 83 10.18 -19.66 -1.72
N GLU A 84 9.84 -18.40 -1.44
CA GLU A 84 10.48 -17.60 -0.39
C GLU A 84 10.30 -18.32 0.96
N ASN A 85 11.42 -18.64 1.59
CA ASN A 85 11.46 -19.31 2.89
C ASN A 85 12.31 -18.48 3.85
N TYR A 86 11.69 -17.48 4.48
CA TYR A 86 12.36 -16.65 5.47
C TYR A 86 12.29 -17.30 6.84
N THR A 87 13.41 -17.32 7.56
CA THR A 87 13.47 -17.80 8.95
C THR A 87 12.73 -16.88 9.92
N TRP A 88 12.70 -15.58 9.62
CA TRP A 88 11.97 -14.54 10.36
C TRP A 88 11.26 -13.62 9.38
N ALA A 89 10.15 -13.03 9.79
CA ALA A 89 9.51 -12.00 8.99
C ALA A 89 10.36 -10.70 9.00
N PRO A 90 10.05 -9.71 8.15
CA PRO A 90 10.77 -8.45 8.12
C PRO A 90 10.81 -7.74 9.50
N LYS A 91 11.87 -6.96 9.71
CA LYS A 91 12.01 -6.11 10.91
C LYS A 91 10.78 -5.19 11.05
N GLY A 92 10.24 -5.10 12.26
CA GLY A 92 9.05 -4.32 12.56
C GLY A 92 7.74 -5.10 12.50
N ASP A 93 7.75 -6.29 11.87
CA ASP A 93 6.64 -7.24 11.94
C ASP A 93 6.91 -8.36 12.97
N ASP A 94 8.10 -8.97 12.91
CA ASP A 94 8.45 -10.15 13.72
C ASP A 94 9.29 -9.79 14.95
N PHE A 95 10.28 -8.91 14.77
CA PHE A 95 11.16 -8.43 15.83
C PHE A 95 11.33 -6.92 15.76
N ASN A 96 11.93 -6.34 16.81
CA ASN A 96 12.08 -4.89 16.96
C ASN A 96 10.72 -4.17 17.04
N VAL A 97 9.73 -4.83 17.64
CA VAL A 97 8.43 -4.25 18.00
C VAL A 97 8.53 -3.71 19.43
N MET A 98 7.92 -2.56 19.70
CA MET A 98 7.80 -2.06 21.06
C MET A 98 6.78 -2.91 21.82
N LEU A 99 7.27 -3.67 22.80
CA LEU A 99 6.43 -4.43 23.72
C LEU A 99 6.50 -3.79 25.12
N PRO A 100 5.37 -3.74 25.86
CA PRO A 100 5.42 -3.34 27.26
C PRO A 100 6.30 -4.32 28.05
N SER A 101 6.98 -3.81 29.08
CA SER A 101 7.76 -4.66 29.98
C SER A 101 6.83 -5.69 30.65
N PRO A 102 7.20 -6.98 30.69
CA PRO A 102 6.44 -7.97 31.43
C PRO A 102 6.54 -7.69 32.94
N PRO A 103 5.51 -8.05 33.73
CA PRO A 103 5.56 -7.90 35.18
C PRO A 103 6.69 -8.76 35.75
N GLU A 104 7.43 -8.20 36.70
CA GLU A 104 8.52 -8.93 37.33
C GLU A 104 7.97 -9.94 38.36
N PRO A 105 8.55 -11.14 38.48
CA PRO A 105 8.05 -12.17 39.39
C PRO A 105 8.40 -11.89 40.87
N PHE A 106 8.70 -10.64 41.22
CA PHE A 106 9.09 -10.21 42.56
C PHE A 106 8.65 -8.76 42.81
N GLY A 107 8.85 -8.30 44.05
CA GLY A 107 8.60 -6.91 44.42
C GLY A 107 7.12 -6.51 44.30
N ARG A 108 6.87 -5.34 43.73
CA ARG A 108 5.53 -4.76 43.62
C ARG A 108 4.61 -5.62 42.74
N ASP A 109 5.12 -6.13 41.63
CA ASP A 109 4.30 -6.85 40.64
C ASP A 109 3.82 -8.20 41.19
N LEU A 110 4.67 -8.92 41.94
CA LEU A 110 4.27 -10.14 42.64
C LEU A 110 3.19 -9.87 43.70
N LYS A 111 3.32 -8.75 44.45
CA LYS A 111 2.34 -8.36 45.46
C LYS A 111 0.98 -8.08 44.83
N ILE A 112 0.95 -7.31 43.74
CA ILE A 112 -0.28 -7.01 43.00
C ILE A 112 -0.91 -8.31 42.47
N HIS A 113 -0.10 -9.27 41.99
CA HIS A 113 -0.62 -10.55 41.52
C HIS A 113 -1.29 -11.36 42.64
N GLN A 114 -0.66 -11.44 43.83
CA GLN A 114 -1.24 -12.12 45.00
C GLN A 114 -2.54 -11.46 45.47
N GLU A 115 -2.59 -10.12 45.48
CA GLU A 115 -3.80 -9.38 45.85
C GLU A 115 -4.95 -9.58 44.84
N SER A 116 -4.63 -9.80 43.56
CA SER A 116 -5.64 -10.02 42.51
C SER A 116 -6.21 -11.44 42.45
N THR A 117 -5.58 -12.40 43.14
CA THR A 117 -5.95 -13.83 43.10
C THR A 117 -6.70 -14.29 44.35
N HIS A 118 -6.89 -13.41 45.32
CA HIS A 118 -7.69 -13.60 46.53
C HIS A 118 -9.06 -12.90 46.41
#